data_AF-A0A8B9U761-F1
#
_entry.id   AF-A0A8B9U761-F1
#
_cell.length_a   1.000
_cell.length_b   1.000
_cell.length_c   1.000
_cell.angle_alpha   90.00
_cell.angle_beta   90.00
_cell.angle_gamma   90.00
#
_symmetry.space_group_name_H-M   'P 1'
#
loop_
_entity.id
_entity.type
_entity.pdbx_description
1 polymer ?
#
loop_
_entity_poly.entity_id
_entity_poly.type
_entity_poly.pdbx_seq_one_letter_code
_entity_poly.pdbx_strand_id
1 'polypeptide(L)'
;MDWAALGRTGEGLGGTGRQWEGHWGILGWTGMVWGVLGWTGEGLGGTLGGTGMDWEALGGTGVDWRGTGRHWDGLERDWKALGVTGMTTGGYWDGLGGIGGYWDGHWDVLGCTGRHWGMLWAVPRFIEDNEVGTIAPTALRGLRGLLYLDLRGNPFHCDCRLRWLVAWLGSAAPAAEAGRCRGPPPRAGTPLAQLQPRDFDCLVSELRPFQSLPFASLAAEPFALGGHPGVALAQPFAGACALLEWDQLAGRFRAPTIINGSSPVACHPLQLGGALLVVVAQLGGGSAVWRRAGGPGSRFVRLQALGNGRLRRPHAVASARLGGHWYLGVADSSKGGTSTLFRWGGRGFYPHQALRPWHRDTHLEFLELGGRPALVVCSGTRRPLVYRWSGAAFAPHTDIPHVPDVYAAKHFRLRGHVFLCLTRFLGDAKVMRWEGSMFREVQQVPARGSMVFQPLSLAGHRYVILGNDYAPSRVYRLGPGGHLEPAQELLAPAPRAFAPISLGHGHFLVASSFKGATQIYRHVTVDLGA
;
A
#
# COMPACT_ATOMS: atom_id res chain seq x y z
N MET A 1 23.23 68.71 23.51
CA MET A 1 22.75 69.26 24.79
C MET A 1 22.09 68.12 25.53
N ASP A 2 22.61 67.88 26.72
CA ASP A 2 22.20 66.84 27.66
C ASP A 2 21.03 67.36 28.51
N TRP A 3 20.05 66.49 28.79
CA TRP A 3 19.18 66.57 29.96
C TRP A 3 18.64 65.19 30.27
N ALA A 4 19.30 64.55 31.23
CA ALA A 4 18.83 63.39 31.95
C ALA A 4 17.72 63.74 32.99
N ALA A 5 16.95 62.70 33.31
CA ALA A 5 16.32 62.38 34.59
C ALA A 5 14.92 62.95 34.95
N LEU A 6 13.93 62.07 34.84
CA LEU A 6 12.89 61.67 35.82
C LEU A 6 11.83 60.87 35.01
N GLY A 7 11.39 59.64 35.28
CA GLY A 7 11.53 58.69 36.37
C GLY A 7 10.90 57.35 35.88
N ARG A 8 11.07 56.28 36.66
CA ARG A 8 11.02 54.87 36.26
C ARG A 8 9.62 54.26 35.98
N THR A 9 9.71 53.10 35.29
CA THR A 9 8.82 51.91 35.24
C THR A 9 7.57 51.94 34.36
N GLY A 10 7.66 51.24 33.21
CA GLY A 10 6.53 50.75 32.42
C GLY A 10 6.88 50.62 30.93
N GLU A 11 6.97 49.39 30.44
CA GLU A 11 6.81 48.99 29.02
C GLU A 11 7.91 49.37 28.01
N GLY A 12 8.80 48.39 27.79
CA GLY A 12 9.73 48.38 26.67
C GLY A 12 9.06 47.97 25.36
N LEU A 13 9.02 48.93 24.44
CA LEU A 13 9.10 48.80 22.97
C LEU A 13 7.83 48.38 22.22
N GLY A 14 6.82 49.26 22.28
CA GLY A 14 6.06 49.60 21.08
C GLY A 14 6.85 50.57 20.20
N GLY A 15 6.91 50.33 18.88
CA GLY A 15 7.33 51.37 17.94
C GLY A 15 8.19 50.97 16.74
N THR A 16 7.86 49.91 16.01
CA THR A 16 8.09 49.88 14.54
C THR A 16 6.85 49.34 13.84
N GLY A 17 5.84 50.19 13.73
CA GLY A 17 4.74 49.98 12.80
C GLY A 17 5.18 50.34 11.38
N ARG A 18 5.37 49.32 10.54
CA ARG A 18 4.82 49.18 9.17
C ARG A 18 5.64 48.17 8.36
N GLN A 19 4.90 47.33 7.63
CA GLN A 19 5.32 46.31 6.64
C GLN A 19 5.83 44.97 7.17
N TRP A 20 4.87 44.12 7.58
CA TRP A 20 5.00 42.66 7.50
C TRP A 20 3.72 42.03 6.92
N GLU A 21 3.27 42.50 5.76
CA GLU A 21 2.52 41.65 4.83
C GLU A 21 3.54 40.96 3.95
N GLY A 22 4.01 39.79 4.35
CA GLY A 22 5.11 39.18 3.60
C GLY A 22 5.50 37.74 3.90
N HIS A 23 5.00 37.05 4.93
CA HIS A 23 5.50 35.70 5.26
C HIS A 23 4.41 34.67 5.63
N TRP A 24 3.43 34.48 4.74
CA TRP A 24 2.57 33.28 4.75
C TRP A 24 2.59 32.50 3.41
N GLY A 25 3.69 32.63 2.65
CA GLY A 25 3.92 31.92 1.38
C GLY A 25 4.83 30.70 1.45
N ILE A 26 5.26 30.30 2.66
CA ILE A 26 6.22 29.22 2.89
C ILE A 26 5.57 28.21 3.82
N LEU A 27 4.76 27.32 3.23
CA LEU A 27 4.34 25.98 3.67
C LEU A 27 3.06 25.66 2.88
N GLY A 28 3.25 25.14 1.66
CA GLY A 28 2.14 24.62 0.87
C GLY A 28 1.56 23.39 1.56
N TRP A 29 0.25 23.45 1.86
CA TRP A 29 -0.60 22.34 2.29
C TRP A 29 -0.30 21.73 3.68
N THR A 30 -0.37 22.55 4.72
CA THR A 30 -0.74 22.12 6.10
C THR A 30 -1.91 22.95 6.65
N GLY A 31 -2.80 23.41 5.77
CA GLY A 31 -3.99 24.18 6.14
C GLY A 31 -5.26 23.42 5.78
N MET A 32 -5.54 22.31 6.47
CA MET A 32 -6.86 21.72 6.65
C MET A 32 -6.75 20.63 7.73
N VAL A 33 -7.58 20.78 8.78
CA VAL A 33 -7.79 19.87 9.93
C VAL A 33 -6.78 19.99 11.10
N TRP A 34 -7.03 20.96 11.98
CA TRP A 34 -6.84 20.78 13.43
C TRP A 34 -8.20 20.53 14.04
N GLY A 35 -8.44 19.29 14.45
CA GLY A 35 -9.65 18.86 15.14
C GLY A 35 -9.48 17.39 15.49
N VAL A 36 -9.43 17.10 16.79
CA VAL A 36 -9.33 15.77 17.42
C VAL A 36 -7.90 15.21 17.53
N LEU A 37 -7.15 15.73 18.51
CA LEU A 37 -6.28 15.02 19.47
C LEU A 37 -6.18 16.01 20.65
N GLY A 38 -6.82 15.76 21.78
CA GLY A 38 -6.34 14.78 22.75
C GLY A 38 -5.25 15.45 23.59
N TRP A 39 -5.66 16.06 24.70
CA TRP A 39 -4.84 16.79 25.68
C TRP A 39 -3.69 15.96 26.26
N THR A 40 -2.54 16.61 26.51
CA THR A 40 -1.61 16.30 27.61
C THR A 40 -0.92 17.57 28.12
N GLY A 41 -1.06 17.86 29.43
CA GLY A 41 -0.01 18.49 30.23
C GLY A 41 -0.12 19.97 30.62
N GLU A 42 -0.82 20.22 31.73
CA GLU A 42 -0.51 21.15 32.84
C GLU A 42 -0.25 22.67 32.63
N GLY A 43 -1.12 23.45 33.29
CA GLY A 43 -0.67 24.31 34.39
C GLY A 43 -0.65 25.81 34.13
N LEU A 44 -1.72 26.52 34.47
CA LEU A 44 -1.71 27.84 35.12
C LEU A 44 -3.13 28.15 35.64
N GLY A 45 -3.24 28.43 36.93
CA GLY A 45 -4.51 28.68 37.62
C GLY A 45 -5.09 30.07 37.36
N GLY A 46 -6.40 30.19 37.54
CA GLY A 46 -7.15 31.45 37.45
C GLY A 46 -8.64 31.24 37.66
N THR A 47 -9.14 31.78 38.76
CA THR A 47 -10.41 31.58 39.44
C THR A 47 -11.67 32.11 38.71
N LEU A 48 -12.81 31.50 39.07
CA LEU A 48 -14.17 32.07 39.27
C LEU A 48 -15.20 32.20 38.11
N GLY A 49 -16.39 31.66 38.43
CA GLY A 49 -17.72 32.03 37.91
C GLY A 49 -18.28 31.03 36.90
N GLY A 50 -19.29 30.20 37.16
CA GLY A 50 -20.41 30.27 38.10
C GLY A 50 -21.71 30.07 37.31
N THR A 51 -22.62 29.26 37.85
CA THR A 51 -24.01 28.97 37.41
C THR A 51 -24.14 28.04 36.19
N GLY A 52 -24.92 26.95 36.18
CA GLY A 52 -25.91 26.42 37.12
C GLY A 52 -27.11 25.87 36.32
N MET A 53 -27.49 24.63 36.64
CA MET A 53 -28.82 24.00 36.41
C MET A 53 -29.16 23.59 34.96
N ASP A 54 -29.83 22.47 34.66
CA ASP A 54 -30.36 21.34 35.42
C ASP A 54 -30.65 20.21 34.41
N TRP A 55 -30.49 18.95 34.81
CA TRP A 55 -31.63 18.06 35.06
C TRP A 55 -31.16 16.81 35.80
N GLU A 56 -31.83 16.62 36.92
CA GLU A 56 -31.69 15.54 37.87
C GLU A 56 -32.15 14.18 37.33
N ALA A 57 -31.69 13.17 38.09
CA ALA A 57 -32.49 12.08 38.63
C ALA A 57 -32.44 10.74 37.88
N LEU A 58 -32.12 9.62 38.54
CA LEU A 58 -31.85 9.38 39.96
C LEU A 58 -31.27 7.97 40.13
N GLY A 59 -30.40 7.84 41.15
CA GLY A 59 -30.11 6.61 41.90
C GLY A 59 -28.96 5.77 41.32
N GLY A 60 -27.71 5.83 41.80
CA GLY A 60 -27.27 5.85 43.20
C GLY A 60 -27.33 4.41 43.75
N THR A 61 -26.28 3.81 44.32
CA THR A 61 -25.36 4.34 45.32
C THR A 61 -24.15 3.40 45.57
N GLY A 62 -23.02 4.00 46.00
CA GLY A 62 -21.96 3.42 46.86
C GLY A 62 -20.88 2.58 46.15
N VAL A 63 -19.70 3.08 45.73
CA VAL A 63 -18.58 3.70 46.49
C VAL A 63 -18.02 2.71 47.54
N ASP A 64 -17.02 1.90 47.19
CA ASP A 64 -15.56 2.13 47.28
C ASP A 64 -14.99 1.76 48.67
N TRP A 65 -13.93 0.94 48.69
CA TRP A 65 -12.69 1.15 49.46
C TRP A 65 -11.69 -0.01 49.25
N ARG A 66 -10.49 0.36 48.77
CA ARG A 66 -9.11 -0.18 49.06
C ARG A 66 -8.87 -1.67 48.76
N GLY A 67 -7.90 -2.09 47.95
CA GLY A 67 -6.49 -1.72 47.98
C GLY A 67 -5.68 -2.89 48.57
N THR A 68 -4.67 -3.39 47.82
CA THR A 68 -3.70 -4.48 48.16
C THR A 68 -4.33 -5.89 48.25
N GLY A 69 -3.76 -7.01 47.82
CA GLY A 69 -2.45 -7.38 47.29
C GLY A 69 -2.25 -8.88 47.59
N ARG A 70 -1.93 -9.68 46.56
CA ARG A 70 -1.29 -11.02 46.58
C ARG A 70 -1.93 -12.22 47.32
N HIS A 71 -1.73 -13.37 46.65
CA HIS A 71 -1.48 -14.74 47.14
C HIS A 71 -2.64 -15.75 47.28
N TRP A 72 -2.60 -16.69 46.32
CA TRP A 72 -2.77 -18.16 46.33
C TRP A 72 -3.51 -18.92 47.45
N ASP A 73 -4.23 -19.92 46.95
CA ASP A 73 -4.53 -21.27 47.48
C ASP A 73 -5.68 -21.50 48.46
N GLY A 74 -6.57 -22.41 48.04
CA GLY A 74 -7.05 -23.50 48.90
C GLY A 74 -8.56 -23.56 49.17
N LEU A 75 -9.12 -24.73 48.85
CA LEU A 75 -10.30 -25.40 49.45
C LEU A 75 -11.69 -25.21 48.80
N GLU A 76 -11.99 -26.16 47.91
CA GLU A 76 -13.07 -27.17 48.02
C GLU A 76 -14.32 -26.92 48.90
N ARG A 77 -15.48 -27.32 48.32
CA ARG A 77 -16.80 -27.65 48.93
C ARG A 77 -17.65 -26.44 49.37
N ASP A 78 -18.97 -26.37 49.19
CA ASP A 78 -20.02 -27.31 48.78
C ASP A 78 -21.17 -26.46 48.20
N TRP A 79 -21.82 -26.94 47.13
CA TRP A 79 -23.14 -26.46 46.72
C TRP A 79 -24.20 -27.24 47.50
N LYS A 80 -25.08 -26.55 48.25
CA LYS A 80 -26.48 -26.99 48.41
C LYS A 80 -27.40 -25.88 48.93
N ALA A 81 -28.61 -25.91 48.38
CA ALA A 81 -29.85 -25.24 48.80
C ALA A 81 -30.11 -23.85 48.20
N LEU A 82 -30.83 -23.81 47.06
CA LEU A 82 -32.28 -23.49 47.01
C LEU A 82 -32.73 -23.20 45.56
N GLY A 83 -33.91 -23.69 45.21
CA GLY A 83 -34.76 -23.03 44.21
C GLY A 83 -34.94 -23.72 42.86
N VAL A 84 -35.66 -24.83 42.84
CA VAL A 84 -36.37 -25.33 41.65
C VAL A 84 -37.56 -24.41 41.36
N THR A 85 -37.71 -23.94 40.11
CA THR A 85 -38.95 -24.02 39.29
C THR A 85 -38.73 -23.44 37.87
N GLY A 86 -39.10 -24.21 36.82
CA GLY A 86 -39.70 -23.64 35.60
C GLY A 86 -38.90 -23.56 34.27
N MET A 87 -38.68 -24.72 33.64
CA MET A 87 -38.83 -25.02 32.19
C MET A 87 -38.08 -24.28 31.05
N THR A 88 -37.55 -25.13 30.15
CA THR A 88 -37.22 -25.01 28.71
C THR A 88 -35.83 -24.52 28.24
N THR A 89 -34.92 -25.52 28.16
CA THR A 89 -33.93 -25.85 27.11
C THR A 89 -33.69 -24.86 25.95
N GLY A 90 -32.47 -24.50 25.54
CA GLY A 90 -31.15 -24.93 25.98
C GLY A 90 -30.08 -23.90 25.62
N GLY A 91 -29.09 -23.78 26.49
CA GLY A 91 -27.95 -22.89 26.36
C GLY A 91 -26.67 -23.68 26.07
N TYR A 92 -25.98 -23.22 25.04
CA TYR A 92 -24.53 -23.21 24.82
C TYR A 92 -23.67 -23.49 26.07
N TRP A 93 -22.62 -24.32 25.97
CA TRP A 93 -21.42 -24.16 26.79
C TRP A 93 -20.12 -24.54 26.09
N ASP A 94 -19.16 -23.67 26.34
CA ASP A 94 -17.77 -23.64 25.93
C ASP A 94 -16.92 -24.80 26.50
N GLY A 95 -15.94 -25.19 25.68
CA GLY A 95 -14.52 -25.26 26.04
C GLY A 95 -14.08 -26.09 27.24
N LEU A 96 -13.53 -27.28 26.98
CA LEU A 96 -12.42 -27.83 27.77
C LEU A 96 -11.41 -28.56 26.87
N GLY A 97 -10.18 -28.05 26.90
CA GLY A 97 -8.96 -28.75 26.51
C GLY A 97 -8.71 -29.94 27.43
N GLY A 98 -8.15 -31.01 26.87
CA GLY A 98 -8.22 -32.34 27.44
C GLY A 98 -7.22 -32.71 28.53
N ILE A 99 -7.41 -33.91 29.07
CA ILE A 99 -6.40 -34.76 29.71
C ILE A 99 -6.81 -36.20 29.36
N GLY A 100 -5.85 -36.99 28.89
CA GLY A 100 -6.05 -38.41 28.59
C GLY A 100 -5.83 -39.30 29.82
N GLY A 101 -6.44 -40.49 29.75
CA GLY A 101 -5.89 -41.72 30.32
C GLY A 101 -6.53 -42.25 31.60
N TYR A 102 -7.15 -43.44 31.45
CA TYR A 102 -6.86 -44.70 32.17
C TYR A 102 -8.02 -45.35 32.99
N TRP A 103 -8.10 -46.68 32.79
CA TRP A 103 -8.77 -47.75 33.57
C TRP A 103 -10.21 -48.16 33.21
N ASP A 104 -10.29 -49.14 32.31
CA ASP A 104 -10.66 -50.57 32.53
C ASP A 104 -11.60 -50.94 33.70
N GLY A 105 -12.61 -51.78 33.41
CA GLY A 105 -13.47 -52.41 34.42
C GLY A 105 -14.66 -53.19 33.84
N HIS A 106 -14.47 -54.51 33.71
CA HIS A 106 -15.48 -55.58 33.48
C HIS A 106 -16.73 -55.43 34.38
N TRP A 107 -17.95 -55.90 34.02
CA TRP A 107 -18.31 -57.32 33.87
C TRP A 107 -19.60 -57.56 33.06
N ASP A 108 -19.61 -58.73 32.41
CA ASP A 108 -20.71 -59.47 31.78
C ASP A 108 -22.00 -59.58 32.60
N VAL A 109 -23.15 -59.78 31.91
CA VAL A 109 -24.15 -60.87 32.15
C VAL A 109 -25.18 -60.90 31.00
N LEU A 110 -24.98 -61.81 30.04
CA LEU A 110 -25.97 -62.79 29.50
C LEU A 110 -25.38 -63.47 28.26
N GLY A 111 -24.93 -64.71 28.43
CA GLY A 111 -24.44 -65.55 27.35
C GLY A 111 -25.56 -66.19 26.51
N CYS A 112 -25.31 -66.40 25.22
CA CYS A 112 -25.05 -67.73 24.64
C CYS A 112 -24.89 -67.66 23.12
N THR A 113 -23.77 -68.24 22.67
CA THR A 113 -23.57 -69.00 21.41
C THR A 113 -23.95 -68.40 20.06
N GLY A 114 -22.93 -68.11 19.25
CA GLY A 114 -23.08 -68.07 17.79
C GLY A 114 -21.95 -67.30 17.11
N ARG A 115 -21.03 -68.02 16.47
CA ARG A 115 -19.97 -67.44 15.62
C ARG A 115 -20.59 -66.57 14.53
N HIS A 116 -20.39 -65.26 14.58
CA HIS A 116 -20.23 -64.38 13.41
C HIS A 116 -19.40 -63.15 13.83
N TRP A 117 -18.12 -63.38 14.05
CA TRP A 117 -17.11 -62.35 14.27
C TRP A 117 -16.58 -61.82 12.94
N GLY A 118 -17.24 -60.80 12.38
CA GLY A 118 -16.63 -60.09 11.25
C GLY A 118 -17.49 -59.05 10.56
N MET A 119 -18.05 -58.05 11.27
CA MET A 119 -18.66 -56.87 10.62
C MET A 119 -19.06 -55.71 11.57
N LEU A 120 -18.25 -55.34 12.59
CA LEU A 120 -18.71 -54.35 13.60
C LEU A 120 -17.74 -53.23 14.00
N TRP A 121 -16.68 -52.93 13.23
CA TRP A 121 -15.83 -51.74 13.52
C TRP A 121 -16.02 -50.59 12.52
N ALA A 122 -17.18 -50.54 11.87
CA ALA A 122 -17.65 -49.39 11.10
C ALA A 122 -18.23 -48.33 12.04
N VAL A 123 -17.53 -47.22 12.30
CA VAL A 123 -18.17 -46.06 12.96
C VAL A 123 -18.58 -45.06 11.88
N PRO A 124 -19.88 -44.88 11.59
CA PRO A 124 -20.36 -43.77 10.79
C PRO A 124 -20.08 -42.45 11.51
N ARG A 125 -19.63 -41.43 10.78
CA ARG A 125 -19.41 -40.09 11.35
C ARG A 125 -20.24 -39.07 10.59
N PHE A 126 -21.11 -38.37 11.28
CA PHE A 126 -21.99 -37.34 10.71
C PHE A 126 -21.44 -35.96 11.10
N ILE A 127 -21.05 -35.15 10.12
CA ILE A 127 -20.71 -33.72 10.29
C ILE A 127 -21.62 -32.96 9.33
N GLU A 128 -22.94 -33.11 9.49
CA GLU A 128 -23.95 -32.47 8.65
C GLU A 128 -24.61 -31.31 9.39
N ASP A 129 -25.04 -30.26 8.67
CA ASP A 129 -25.77 -29.11 9.23
C ASP A 129 -25.08 -28.39 10.41
N ASN A 130 -23.75 -28.35 10.43
CA ASN A 130 -22.95 -27.79 11.54
C ASN A 130 -22.39 -26.38 11.28
N GLU A 131 -22.87 -25.68 10.25
CA GLU A 131 -22.37 -24.37 9.81
C GLU A 131 -20.83 -24.29 9.56
N VAL A 132 -20.19 -25.42 9.27
CA VAL A 132 -18.72 -25.48 9.10
C VAL A 132 -18.29 -24.91 7.76
N GLY A 133 -17.53 -23.81 7.79
CA GLY A 133 -16.97 -23.18 6.58
C GLY A 133 -15.69 -23.84 6.05
N THR A 134 -14.90 -24.50 6.90
CA THR A 134 -13.66 -25.18 6.51
C THR A 134 -13.30 -26.27 7.52
N ILE A 135 -12.63 -27.34 7.07
CA ILE A 135 -12.18 -28.43 7.94
C ILE A 135 -10.65 -28.46 7.91
N ALA A 136 -10.01 -28.57 9.08
CA ALA A 136 -8.55 -28.65 9.16
C ALA A 136 -8.03 -30.06 8.75
N PRO A 137 -6.86 -30.17 8.09
CA PRO A 137 -6.28 -31.46 7.69
C PRO A 137 -6.09 -32.47 8.83
N THR A 138 -5.90 -31.97 10.05
CA THR A 138 -5.73 -32.78 11.25
C THR A 138 -7.03 -33.41 11.74
N ALA A 139 -8.19 -32.86 11.38
CA ALA A 139 -9.48 -33.29 11.93
C ALA A 139 -9.89 -34.72 11.51
N LEU A 140 -9.44 -35.16 10.32
CA LEU A 140 -9.72 -36.50 9.79
C LEU A 140 -8.50 -37.44 9.85
N ARG A 141 -7.39 -36.98 10.46
CA ARG A 141 -6.14 -37.73 10.52
C ARG A 141 -6.28 -38.90 11.51
N GLY A 142 -5.96 -40.11 11.08
CA GLY A 142 -5.97 -41.32 11.93
C GLY A 142 -7.28 -42.12 11.93
N LEU A 143 -8.32 -41.68 11.21
CA LEU A 143 -9.60 -42.38 11.07
C LEU A 143 -9.50 -43.57 10.10
N ARG A 144 -8.81 -44.64 10.52
CA ARG A 144 -8.56 -45.84 9.68
C ARG A 144 -9.77 -46.78 9.52
N GLY A 145 -10.88 -46.55 10.23
CA GLY A 145 -12.11 -47.36 10.19
C GLY A 145 -13.38 -46.59 9.87
N LEU A 146 -13.25 -45.45 9.19
CA LEU A 146 -14.40 -44.65 8.77
C LEU A 146 -15.14 -45.38 7.64
N LEU A 147 -16.39 -45.77 7.88
CA LEU A 147 -17.22 -46.44 6.85
C LEU A 147 -18.15 -45.47 6.10
N TYR A 148 -18.60 -44.42 6.77
CA TYR A 148 -19.54 -43.43 6.22
C TYR A 148 -19.23 -42.04 6.76
N LEU A 149 -19.28 -41.03 5.90
CA LEU A 149 -19.08 -39.63 6.23
C LEU A 149 -20.15 -38.76 5.55
N ASP A 150 -20.94 -38.05 6.33
CA ASP A 150 -21.87 -37.03 5.81
C ASP A 150 -21.35 -35.62 6.11
N LEU A 151 -21.22 -34.81 5.06
CA LEU A 151 -20.77 -33.41 5.14
C LEU A 151 -21.83 -32.42 4.64
N ARG A 152 -23.04 -32.87 4.32
CA ARG A 152 -24.09 -32.02 3.73
C ARG A 152 -24.55 -30.93 4.70
N GLY A 153 -25.20 -29.89 4.18
CA GLY A 153 -25.70 -28.79 5.01
C GLY A 153 -24.65 -27.77 5.47
N ASN A 154 -23.36 -28.03 5.27
CA ASN A 154 -22.30 -27.10 5.68
C ASN A 154 -21.98 -26.03 4.60
N PRO A 155 -21.76 -24.76 5.02
CA PRO A 155 -21.46 -23.64 4.13
C PRO A 155 -19.98 -23.59 3.70
N PHE A 156 -19.47 -24.63 3.04
CA PHE A 156 -18.05 -24.74 2.73
C PHE A 156 -17.50 -23.57 1.89
N HIS A 157 -16.41 -22.97 2.35
CA HIS A 157 -15.61 -22.03 1.59
C HIS A 157 -14.52 -22.81 0.84
N CYS A 158 -14.80 -23.12 -0.42
CA CYS A 158 -13.97 -23.93 -1.31
C CYS A 158 -12.79 -23.13 -1.88
N ASP A 159 -11.93 -22.66 -0.97
CA ASP A 159 -10.61 -22.13 -1.28
C ASP A 159 -9.52 -23.16 -0.97
N CYS A 160 -8.27 -22.73 -1.04
CA CYS A 160 -7.11 -23.60 -0.85
C CYS A 160 -7.03 -24.31 0.49
N ARG A 161 -7.63 -23.77 1.55
CA ARG A 161 -7.68 -24.44 2.85
C ARG A 161 -8.52 -25.71 2.80
N LEU A 162 -9.42 -25.82 1.82
CA LEU A 162 -10.27 -27.01 1.62
C LEU A 162 -9.74 -27.96 0.53
N ARG A 163 -8.63 -27.62 -0.14
CA ARG A 163 -8.01 -28.45 -1.19
C ARG A 163 -7.68 -29.86 -0.67
N TRP A 164 -7.16 -29.97 0.55
CA TRP A 164 -6.81 -31.26 1.16
C TRP A 164 -8.06 -32.14 1.35
N LEU A 165 -9.20 -31.56 1.70
CA LEU A 165 -10.44 -32.30 1.95
C LEU A 165 -10.95 -32.90 0.64
N VAL A 166 -10.90 -32.14 -0.45
CA VAL A 166 -11.21 -32.66 -1.79
C VAL A 166 -10.23 -33.77 -2.21
N ALA A 167 -8.94 -33.61 -1.92
CA ALA A 167 -7.96 -34.68 -2.17
C ALA A 167 -8.23 -35.93 -1.33
N TRP A 168 -8.63 -35.75 -0.07
CA TRP A 168 -8.98 -36.82 0.85
C TRP A 168 -10.25 -37.55 0.42
N LEU A 169 -11.31 -36.83 0.05
CA LEU A 169 -12.56 -37.39 -0.48
C LEU A 169 -12.34 -38.20 -1.77
N GLY A 170 -11.40 -37.77 -2.62
CA GLY A 170 -11.06 -38.50 -3.85
C GLY A 170 -10.16 -39.72 -3.64
N SER A 171 -9.49 -39.85 -2.49
CA SER A 171 -8.57 -40.96 -2.18
C SER A 171 -9.09 -41.93 -1.13
N ALA A 172 -10.01 -41.50 -0.26
CA ALA A 172 -10.65 -42.33 0.72
C ALA A 172 -11.78 -43.16 0.06
N ALA A 173 -11.87 -44.44 0.42
CA ALA A 173 -12.89 -45.36 -0.05
C ALA A 173 -14.27 -45.36 0.68
N PRO A 174 -14.60 -44.52 1.69
CA PRO A 174 -15.95 -44.54 2.25
C PRO A 174 -16.96 -43.90 1.29
N ALA A 175 -18.21 -44.34 1.37
CA ALA A 175 -19.34 -43.63 0.80
C ALA A 175 -19.45 -42.29 1.54
N ALA A 176 -18.89 -41.23 0.95
CA ALA A 176 -18.91 -39.89 1.51
C ALA A 176 -19.94 -39.03 0.77
N GLU A 177 -20.94 -38.55 1.49
CA GLU A 177 -21.89 -37.57 0.96
C GLU A 177 -21.32 -36.17 1.13
N ALA A 178 -20.58 -35.74 0.11
CA ALA A 178 -19.88 -34.48 0.12
C ALA A 178 -20.87 -33.31 -0.13
N GLY A 179 -20.88 -32.32 0.77
CA GLY A 179 -21.69 -31.11 0.66
C GLY A 179 -21.34 -30.21 -0.54
N ARG A 180 -21.88 -28.99 -0.57
CA ARG A 180 -21.66 -28.01 -1.65
C ARG A 180 -20.87 -26.80 -1.17
N CYS A 181 -20.15 -26.19 -2.09
CA CYS A 181 -19.47 -24.92 -1.85
C CYS A 181 -20.48 -23.79 -1.70
N ARG A 182 -20.32 -22.94 -0.67
CA ARG A 182 -21.02 -21.65 -0.55
C ARG A 182 -20.22 -20.51 -1.18
N GLY A 183 -18.90 -20.61 -1.20
CA GLY A 183 -18.00 -19.62 -1.82
C GLY A 183 -16.65 -20.24 -2.16
N PRO A 184 -15.73 -19.50 -2.83
CA PRO A 184 -15.92 -18.15 -3.38
C PRO A 184 -16.89 -18.12 -4.58
N PRO A 185 -17.34 -16.93 -5.08
CA PRO A 185 -18.36 -16.81 -6.13
C PRO A 185 -18.15 -17.69 -7.37
N PRO A 186 -16.92 -17.91 -7.89
CA PRO A 186 -16.70 -18.80 -9.03
C PRO A 186 -17.04 -20.27 -8.77
N ARG A 187 -17.17 -20.68 -7.50
CA ARG A 187 -17.38 -22.06 -7.06
C ARG A 187 -18.66 -22.26 -6.26
N ALA A 188 -19.37 -21.19 -5.93
CA ALA A 188 -20.62 -21.27 -5.18
C ALA A 188 -21.62 -22.21 -5.89
N GLY A 189 -22.23 -23.12 -5.12
CA GLY A 189 -23.15 -24.14 -5.59
C GLY A 189 -22.52 -25.45 -6.08
N THR A 190 -21.20 -25.48 -6.31
CA THR A 190 -20.49 -26.67 -6.84
C THR A 190 -20.41 -27.77 -5.78
N PRO A 191 -20.78 -29.03 -6.08
CA PRO A 191 -20.57 -30.17 -5.16
C PRO A 191 -19.08 -30.43 -4.91
N LEU A 192 -18.70 -30.68 -3.65
CA LEU A 192 -17.31 -30.99 -3.28
C LEU A 192 -16.76 -32.23 -4.00
N ALA A 193 -17.61 -33.24 -4.23
CA ALA A 193 -17.24 -34.47 -4.96
C ALA A 193 -16.88 -34.24 -6.43
N GLN A 194 -17.31 -33.12 -7.03
CA GLN A 194 -17.00 -32.78 -8.43
C GLN A 194 -15.73 -31.95 -8.57
N LEU A 195 -15.18 -31.45 -7.46
CA LEU A 195 -13.95 -30.70 -7.45
C LEU A 195 -12.75 -31.63 -7.46
N GLN A 196 -11.67 -31.15 -8.05
CA GLN A 196 -10.37 -31.79 -8.06
C GLN A 196 -9.35 -30.89 -7.36
N PRO A 197 -8.28 -31.44 -6.75
CA PRO A 197 -7.25 -30.61 -6.10
C PRO A 197 -6.61 -29.58 -7.05
N ARG A 198 -6.54 -29.89 -8.34
CA ARG A 198 -6.06 -28.98 -9.41
C ARG A 198 -6.96 -27.78 -9.65
N ASP A 199 -8.22 -27.85 -9.21
CA ASP A 199 -9.13 -26.73 -9.36
C ASP A 199 -8.81 -25.63 -8.34
N PHE A 200 -8.02 -25.90 -7.30
CA PHE A 200 -7.66 -24.92 -6.27
C PHE A 200 -6.33 -24.22 -6.62
N ASP A 201 -6.37 -22.90 -6.84
CA ASP A 201 -5.18 -22.07 -7.03
C ASP A 201 -4.61 -21.59 -5.69
N CYS A 202 -3.57 -22.29 -5.21
CA CYS A 202 -3.02 -22.12 -3.87
C CYS A 202 -1.72 -21.34 -3.80
N LEU A 203 -1.21 -20.95 -4.96
CA LEU A 203 -0.02 -20.14 -5.04
C LEU A 203 -0.42 -18.66 -4.94
N VAL A 204 -0.24 -18.09 -3.76
CA VAL A 204 -0.47 -16.65 -3.54
C VAL A 204 0.85 -15.91 -3.62
N SER A 205 0.84 -14.83 -4.38
CA SER A 205 1.96 -13.91 -4.46
C SER A 205 1.79 -12.78 -3.45
N GLU A 206 2.77 -12.62 -2.57
CA GLU A 206 2.77 -11.62 -1.50
C GLU A 206 4.04 -10.77 -1.52
N LEU A 207 3.92 -9.53 -1.07
CA LEU A 207 5.03 -8.62 -0.78
C LEU A 207 5.32 -8.66 0.71
N ARG A 208 6.43 -9.28 1.11
CA ARG A 208 6.85 -9.36 2.52
C ARG A 208 7.94 -8.34 2.83
N PRO A 209 7.92 -7.67 4.00
CA PRO A 209 9.01 -6.81 4.41
C PRO A 209 10.35 -7.54 4.31
N PHE A 210 11.34 -6.88 3.71
CA PHE A 210 12.66 -7.44 3.47
C PHE A 210 13.76 -6.59 4.13
N GLN A 211 13.72 -5.28 3.91
CA GLN A 211 14.72 -4.36 4.44
C GLN A 211 14.08 -2.99 4.73
N SER A 212 14.41 -2.42 5.88
CA SER A 212 14.07 -1.04 6.23
C SER A 212 15.31 -0.17 6.06
N LEU A 213 15.23 0.88 5.25
CA LEU A 213 16.31 1.83 5.04
C LEU A 213 16.13 2.99 6.04
N PRO A 214 17.17 3.36 6.82
CA PRO A 214 17.06 4.28 7.95
C PRO A 214 16.98 5.77 7.52
N PHE A 215 16.26 6.05 6.43
CA PHE A 215 16.09 7.39 5.89
C PHE A 215 14.76 7.52 5.14
N ALA A 216 14.26 8.76 5.12
CA ALA A 216 13.13 9.16 4.29
C ALA A 216 13.55 9.37 2.83
N SER A 217 12.62 9.14 1.91
CA SER A 217 12.79 9.44 0.49
C SER A 217 11.47 9.90 -0.13
N LEU A 218 11.56 10.80 -1.12
CA LEU A 218 10.42 11.37 -1.82
C LEU A 218 10.15 10.64 -3.15
N ALA A 219 11.17 10.43 -3.97
CA ALA A 219 11.05 9.73 -5.24
C ALA A 219 11.86 8.43 -5.21
N ALA A 220 11.38 7.42 -5.92
CA ALA A 220 12.06 6.16 -6.15
C ALA A 220 11.87 5.75 -7.60
N GLU A 221 12.96 5.63 -8.36
CA GLU A 221 12.91 5.31 -9.79
C GLU A 221 13.88 4.19 -10.16
N PRO A 222 13.39 3.12 -10.81
CA PRO A 222 14.25 2.00 -11.19
C PRO A 222 15.17 2.36 -12.35
N PHE A 223 16.37 1.78 -12.35
CA PHE A 223 17.30 1.83 -13.47
C PHE A 223 18.01 0.50 -13.64
N ALA A 224 18.59 0.28 -14.81
CA ALA A 224 19.51 -0.81 -15.05
C ALA A 224 20.67 -0.31 -15.91
N LEU A 225 21.91 -0.56 -15.48
CA LEU A 225 23.11 -0.22 -16.24
C LEU A 225 24.03 -1.43 -16.30
N GLY A 226 24.34 -1.91 -17.50
CA GLY A 226 25.28 -3.03 -17.69
C GLY A 226 24.85 -4.31 -16.96
N GLY A 227 23.54 -4.59 -16.88
CA GLY A 227 23.03 -5.77 -16.15
C GLY A 227 22.93 -5.61 -14.63
N HIS A 228 23.27 -4.44 -14.08
CA HIS A 228 23.11 -4.13 -12.66
C HIS A 228 21.87 -3.25 -12.44
N PRO A 229 20.75 -3.81 -11.96
CA PRO A 229 19.56 -3.03 -11.66
C PRO A 229 19.70 -2.33 -10.29
N GLY A 230 19.02 -1.20 -10.15
CA GLY A 230 19.01 -0.41 -8.92
C GLY A 230 17.85 0.57 -8.89
N VAL A 231 17.78 1.37 -7.83
CA VAL A 231 16.77 2.43 -7.66
C VAL A 231 17.44 3.73 -7.27
N ALA A 232 17.13 4.81 -8.00
CA ALA A 232 17.51 6.16 -7.62
C ALA A 232 16.49 6.70 -6.63
N LEU A 233 16.97 7.17 -5.48
CA LEU A 233 16.16 7.69 -4.38
C LEU A 233 16.44 9.18 -4.17
N ALA A 234 15.40 10.01 -4.17
CA ALA A 234 15.51 11.42 -3.79
C ALA A 234 15.30 11.59 -2.28
N GLN A 235 16.27 12.18 -1.59
CA GLN A 235 16.23 12.43 -0.15
C GLN A 235 16.28 13.95 0.10
N PRO A 236 15.11 14.63 0.14
CA PRO A 236 15.06 16.09 0.27
C PRO A 236 15.74 16.61 1.53
N PHE A 237 15.54 15.92 2.66
CA PHE A 237 16.07 16.34 3.98
C PHE A 237 17.56 16.06 4.14
N ALA A 238 18.05 14.98 3.54
CA ALA A 238 19.48 14.66 3.54
C ALA A 238 20.26 15.44 2.47
N GLY A 239 19.57 16.10 1.53
CA GLY A 239 20.21 16.80 0.42
C GLY A 239 20.94 15.83 -0.53
N ALA A 240 20.34 14.67 -0.81
CA ALA A 240 21.03 13.60 -1.52
C ALA A 240 20.13 12.88 -2.53
N CYS A 241 20.72 12.50 -3.67
CA CYS A 241 20.21 11.43 -4.52
C CYS A 241 21.04 10.17 -4.25
N ALA A 242 20.45 9.19 -3.58
CA ALA A 242 21.10 7.92 -3.26
C ALA A 242 20.79 6.88 -4.34
N LEU A 243 21.81 6.21 -4.88
CA LEU A 243 21.62 5.13 -5.85
C LEU A 243 21.69 3.80 -5.11
N LEU A 244 20.53 3.18 -4.91
CA LEU A 244 20.37 1.90 -4.27
C LEU A 244 20.74 0.77 -5.23
N GLU A 245 21.76 0.00 -4.87
CA GLU A 245 22.31 -1.11 -5.66
C GLU A 245 22.41 -2.38 -4.80
N TRP A 246 22.33 -3.54 -5.43
CA TRP A 246 22.38 -4.83 -4.72
C TRP A 246 23.82 -5.20 -4.36
N ASP A 247 24.06 -5.45 -3.08
CA ASP A 247 25.31 -6.01 -2.57
C ASP A 247 25.19 -7.54 -2.50
N GLN A 248 25.88 -8.22 -3.43
CA GLN A 248 25.87 -9.68 -3.53
C GLN A 248 26.44 -10.37 -2.29
N LEU A 249 27.45 -9.78 -1.64
CA LEU A 249 28.12 -10.39 -0.48
C LEU A 249 27.25 -10.29 0.78
N ALA A 250 26.57 -9.16 0.95
CA ALA A 250 25.73 -8.95 2.14
C ALA A 250 24.27 -9.36 1.95
N GLY A 251 23.86 -9.74 0.73
CA GLY A 251 22.49 -10.14 0.42
C GLY A 251 21.47 -9.05 0.72
N ARG A 252 21.84 -7.77 0.53
CA ARG A 252 21.00 -6.61 0.86
C ARG A 252 21.23 -5.45 -0.08
N PHE A 253 20.32 -4.49 -0.09
CA PHE A 253 20.51 -3.26 -0.84
C PHE A 253 21.36 -2.24 -0.06
N ARG A 254 22.27 -1.56 -0.76
CA ARG A 254 23.08 -0.45 -0.22
C ARG A 254 23.09 0.73 -1.18
N ALA A 255 23.43 1.91 -0.67
CA ALA A 255 23.63 3.10 -1.48
C ALA A 255 25.13 3.46 -1.55
N PRO A 256 25.94 2.77 -2.36
CA PRO A 256 27.38 3.01 -2.44
C PRO A 256 27.70 4.36 -3.11
N THR A 257 26.75 4.95 -3.82
CA THR A 257 26.93 6.20 -4.54
C THR A 257 25.84 7.19 -4.18
N ILE A 258 26.27 8.40 -3.81
CA ILE A 258 25.40 9.51 -3.43
C ILE A 258 25.78 10.72 -4.29
N ILE A 259 24.78 11.38 -4.86
CA ILE A 259 24.93 12.69 -5.49
C ILE A 259 24.38 13.72 -4.53
N ASN A 260 25.24 14.63 -4.06
CA ASN A 260 24.82 15.70 -3.16
C ASN A 260 24.03 16.77 -3.93
N GLY A 261 22.99 17.30 -3.30
CA GLY A 261 22.11 18.32 -3.85
C GLY A 261 21.45 19.16 -2.76
N SER A 262 20.72 20.20 -3.15
CA SER A 262 20.06 21.12 -2.20
C SER A 262 18.55 20.90 -2.24
N SER A 263 18.08 19.94 -1.45
CA SER A 263 16.69 19.47 -1.43
C SER A 263 16.21 18.88 -2.76
N PRO A 264 16.78 17.75 -3.19
CA PRO A 264 16.35 17.04 -4.39
C PRO A 264 14.93 16.49 -4.22
N VAL A 265 14.08 16.75 -5.21
CA VAL A 265 12.69 16.26 -5.27
C VAL A 265 12.52 15.07 -6.21
N ALA A 266 13.37 14.97 -7.23
CA ALA A 266 13.40 13.84 -8.15
C ALA A 266 14.85 13.54 -8.57
N CYS A 267 15.16 12.25 -8.69
CA CYS A 267 16.44 11.74 -9.16
C CYS A 267 16.14 10.78 -10.30
N HIS A 268 15.88 11.34 -11.49
CA HIS A 268 15.36 10.58 -12.62
C HIS A 268 16.52 9.93 -13.41
N PRO A 269 16.64 8.59 -13.40
CA PRO A 269 17.69 7.90 -14.13
C PRO A 269 17.36 7.78 -15.62
N LEU A 270 18.36 7.91 -16.48
CA LEU A 270 18.24 7.69 -17.91
C LEU A 270 19.51 7.03 -18.46
N GLN A 271 19.35 5.86 -19.06
CA GLN A 271 20.46 5.14 -19.68
C GLN A 271 20.70 5.64 -21.12
N LEU A 272 21.87 6.24 -21.37
CA LEU A 272 22.27 6.74 -22.69
C LEU A 272 23.72 6.33 -23.02
N GLY A 273 23.92 5.66 -24.15
CA GLY A 273 25.25 5.37 -24.70
C GLY A 273 26.17 4.65 -23.73
N GLY A 274 25.67 3.62 -23.02
CA GLY A 274 26.43 2.86 -22.03
C GLY A 274 26.73 3.61 -20.72
N ALA A 275 26.21 4.83 -20.55
CA ALA A 275 26.31 5.59 -19.31
C ALA A 275 24.93 5.76 -18.67
N LEU A 276 24.93 5.97 -17.35
CA LEU A 276 23.75 6.37 -16.60
C LEU A 276 23.79 7.89 -16.40
N LEU A 277 22.79 8.57 -16.93
CA LEU A 277 22.49 9.94 -16.54
C LEU A 277 21.50 9.94 -15.38
N VAL A 278 21.67 10.88 -14.45
CA VAL A 278 20.69 11.15 -13.39
C VAL A 278 20.34 12.62 -13.44
N VAL A 279 19.07 12.91 -13.71
CA VAL A 279 18.54 14.27 -13.65
C VAL A 279 18.11 14.54 -12.21
N VAL A 280 18.83 15.44 -11.55
CA VAL A 280 18.56 15.87 -10.19
C VAL A 280 17.77 17.16 -10.25
N ALA A 281 16.46 17.05 -10.03
CA ALA A 281 15.58 18.19 -9.86
C ALA A 281 15.54 18.57 -8.37
N GLN A 282 15.82 19.83 -8.06
CA GLN A 282 15.99 20.28 -6.67
C GLN A 282 15.40 21.68 -6.46
N LEU A 283 14.91 21.94 -5.24
CA LEU A 283 14.26 23.21 -4.88
C LEU A 283 15.26 24.32 -4.57
N GLY A 284 16.44 23.98 -4.03
CA GLY A 284 17.55 24.91 -3.83
C GLY A 284 18.67 24.66 -4.84
N GLY A 285 19.58 25.61 -5.05
CA GLY A 285 20.85 25.40 -5.78
C GLY A 285 20.76 25.10 -7.28
N GLY A 286 19.56 25.08 -7.87
CA GLY A 286 19.33 24.82 -9.29
C GLY A 286 19.41 23.33 -9.68
N SER A 287 18.63 22.91 -10.67
CA SER A 287 18.62 21.51 -11.13
C SER A 287 19.86 21.19 -11.98
N ALA A 288 20.26 19.93 -12.02
CA ALA A 288 21.46 19.50 -12.74
C ALA A 288 21.34 18.09 -13.32
N VAL A 289 22.16 17.80 -14.33
CA VAL A 289 22.29 16.46 -14.91
C VAL A 289 23.67 15.93 -14.55
N TRP A 290 23.71 14.72 -14.02
CA TRP A 290 24.91 14.01 -13.64
C TRP A 290 25.10 12.79 -14.54
N ARG A 291 26.35 12.40 -14.77
CA ARG A 291 26.71 11.25 -15.60
C ARG A 291 27.63 10.32 -14.84
N ARG A 292 27.33 9.02 -14.88
CA ARG A 292 28.21 7.93 -14.44
C ARG A 292 28.51 7.03 -15.63
N ALA A 293 29.79 6.87 -15.93
CA ALA A 293 30.28 5.82 -16.83
C ALA A 293 30.82 4.67 -15.96
N GLY A 294 30.51 3.42 -16.32
CA GLY A 294 30.91 2.25 -15.54
C GLY A 294 29.83 1.71 -14.60
N GLY A 295 30.17 0.65 -13.88
CA GLY A 295 29.25 -0.10 -13.03
C GLY A 295 28.98 0.51 -11.64
N PRO A 296 28.37 -0.27 -10.74
CA PRO A 296 28.12 0.10 -9.35
C PRO A 296 29.33 0.75 -8.66
N GLY A 297 29.09 1.77 -7.83
CA GLY A 297 30.16 2.50 -7.13
C GLY A 297 30.97 3.50 -7.97
N SER A 298 30.84 3.51 -9.30
CA SER A 298 31.58 4.47 -10.14
C SER A 298 31.16 5.92 -9.86
N ARG A 299 32.13 6.85 -9.95
CA ARG A 299 31.90 8.27 -9.62
C ARG A 299 30.95 8.95 -10.61
N PHE A 300 30.07 9.81 -10.08
CA PHE A 300 29.29 10.74 -10.90
C PHE A 300 30.07 12.03 -11.19
N VAL A 301 29.94 12.50 -12.43
CA VAL A 301 30.43 13.80 -12.88
C VAL A 301 29.26 14.66 -13.28
N ARG A 302 29.22 15.92 -12.82
CA ARG A 302 28.19 16.87 -13.22
C ARG A 302 28.38 17.22 -14.69
N LEU A 303 27.37 16.93 -15.49
CA LEU A 303 27.39 17.16 -16.95
C LEU A 303 26.91 18.56 -17.30
N GLN A 304 25.79 18.99 -16.72
CA GLN A 304 25.22 20.32 -16.99
C GLN A 304 24.35 20.82 -15.84
N ALA A 305 24.21 22.15 -15.77
CA ALA A 305 23.06 22.76 -15.11
C ALA A 305 21.80 22.58 -15.98
N LEU A 306 20.63 22.44 -15.36
CA LEU A 306 19.36 22.26 -16.06
C LEU A 306 18.40 23.41 -15.75
N GLY A 307 17.89 24.05 -16.80
CA GLY A 307 16.78 25.00 -16.68
C GLY A 307 17.12 26.34 -16.03
N ASN A 308 18.39 26.79 -16.10
CA ASN A 308 18.84 28.09 -15.57
C ASN A 308 17.82 29.21 -15.85
N GLY A 309 17.18 29.72 -14.79
CA GLY A 309 16.20 30.81 -14.83
C GLY A 309 14.76 30.44 -15.24
N ARG A 310 14.52 29.23 -15.74
CA ARG A 310 13.19 28.77 -16.22
C ARG A 310 12.47 27.87 -15.22
N LEU A 311 13.24 27.02 -14.53
CA LEU A 311 12.74 26.16 -13.48
C LEU A 311 12.95 26.85 -12.13
N ARG A 312 11.88 27.05 -11.38
CA ARG A 312 11.88 27.65 -10.03
C ARG A 312 11.49 26.66 -8.96
N ARG A 313 10.44 25.87 -9.15
CA ARG A 313 10.02 24.81 -8.21
C ARG A 313 9.71 23.53 -8.97
N PRO A 314 10.76 22.85 -9.48
CA PRO A 314 10.57 21.57 -10.12
C PRO A 314 9.90 20.59 -9.13
N HIS A 315 9.03 19.73 -9.64
CA HIS A 315 8.22 18.84 -8.81
C HIS A 315 8.24 17.39 -9.30
N ALA A 316 8.22 17.18 -10.61
CA ALA A 316 8.33 15.86 -11.22
C ALA A 316 9.20 15.91 -12.47
N VAL A 317 9.85 14.80 -12.78
CA VAL A 317 10.67 14.61 -13.98
C VAL A 317 10.18 13.37 -14.70
N ALA A 318 10.11 13.43 -16.02
CA ALA A 318 9.80 12.29 -16.87
C ALA A 318 10.64 12.33 -18.14
N SER A 319 10.91 11.19 -18.75
CA SER A 319 11.58 11.12 -20.04
C SER A 319 10.90 10.14 -20.97
N ALA A 320 11.09 10.35 -22.27
CA ALA A 320 10.61 9.47 -23.31
C ALA A 320 11.48 9.58 -24.56
N ARG A 321 11.48 8.50 -25.35
CA ARG A 321 12.07 8.50 -26.68
C ARG A 321 10.99 8.76 -27.72
N LEU A 322 11.07 9.89 -28.42
CA LEU A 322 10.10 10.34 -29.42
C LEU A 322 10.82 10.59 -30.74
N GLY A 323 10.35 9.97 -31.84
CA GLY A 323 10.94 10.16 -33.17
C GLY A 323 12.45 9.91 -33.21
N GLY A 324 12.94 8.91 -32.47
CA GLY A 324 14.37 8.59 -32.37
C GLY A 324 15.18 9.44 -31.38
N HIS A 325 14.64 10.56 -30.90
CA HIS A 325 15.32 11.47 -29.95
C HIS A 325 14.84 11.29 -28.52
N TRP A 326 15.71 11.58 -27.56
CA TRP A 326 15.35 11.61 -26.15
C TRP A 326 14.83 12.98 -25.74
N TYR A 327 13.69 12.99 -25.06
CA TYR A 327 13.06 14.14 -24.46
C TYR A 327 12.97 13.97 -22.95
N LEU A 328 13.15 15.08 -22.24
CA LEU A 328 13.05 15.18 -20.80
C LEU A 328 12.03 16.27 -20.47
N GLY A 329 11.00 15.97 -19.69
CA GLY A 329 10.05 16.93 -19.17
C GLY A 329 10.33 17.19 -17.69
N VAL A 330 10.30 18.46 -17.28
CA VAL A 330 10.33 18.87 -15.87
C VAL A 330 9.08 19.68 -15.56
N ALA A 331 8.27 19.18 -14.62
CA ALA A 331 7.07 19.85 -14.15
C ALA A 331 7.46 20.93 -13.13
N ASP A 332 6.97 22.15 -13.31
CA ASP A 332 7.18 23.24 -12.35
C ASP A 332 5.87 23.57 -11.62
N SER A 333 5.91 23.47 -10.30
CA SER A 333 4.76 23.71 -9.43
C SER A 333 4.57 25.18 -9.05
N SER A 334 5.48 26.07 -9.48
CA SER A 334 5.39 27.50 -9.24
C SER A 334 4.78 28.26 -10.42
N LYS A 335 4.01 29.31 -10.12
CA LYS A 335 3.48 30.20 -11.17
C LYS A 335 4.57 31.00 -11.90
N GLY A 336 5.71 31.26 -11.24
CA GLY A 336 6.82 32.03 -11.79
C GLY A 336 7.87 31.19 -12.54
N GLY A 337 7.75 29.86 -12.46
CA GLY A 337 8.46 28.92 -13.32
C GLY A 337 7.57 28.44 -14.46
N THR A 338 8.10 27.66 -15.38
CA THR A 338 7.29 27.06 -16.45
C THR A 338 7.78 25.64 -16.73
N SER A 339 6.85 24.69 -16.70
CA SER A 339 7.14 23.30 -17.06
C SER A 339 7.76 23.25 -18.45
N THR A 340 8.93 22.63 -18.56
CA THR A 340 9.77 22.72 -19.76
C THR A 340 10.14 21.34 -20.24
N LEU A 341 10.01 21.12 -21.54
CA LEU A 341 10.54 19.98 -22.26
C LEU A 341 11.92 20.32 -22.82
N PHE A 342 12.86 19.41 -22.65
CA PHE A 342 14.22 19.49 -23.14
C PHE A 342 14.47 18.33 -24.11
N ARG A 343 15.32 18.55 -25.11
CA ARG A 343 15.74 17.54 -26.08
C ARG A 343 17.22 17.23 -25.90
N TRP A 344 17.57 15.96 -25.99
CA TRP A 344 18.96 15.51 -25.98
C TRP A 344 19.69 15.93 -27.26
N GLY A 345 20.75 16.72 -27.12
CA GLY A 345 21.61 17.21 -28.20
C GLY A 345 22.95 16.48 -28.34
N GLY A 346 23.07 15.26 -27.81
CA GLY A 346 24.31 14.46 -27.89
C GLY A 346 25.31 14.70 -26.74
N ARG A 347 25.37 15.93 -26.20
CA ARG A 347 26.22 16.28 -25.05
C ARG A 347 25.43 16.72 -23.81
N GLY A 348 24.13 16.98 -23.97
CA GLY A 348 23.30 17.57 -22.93
C GLY A 348 21.83 17.68 -23.32
N PHE A 349 21.01 18.14 -22.38
CA PHE A 349 19.60 18.46 -22.56
C PHE A 349 19.42 19.96 -22.76
N TYR A 350 18.89 20.33 -23.92
CA TYR A 350 18.63 21.72 -24.29
C TYR A 350 17.13 21.98 -24.34
N PRO A 351 16.66 23.16 -23.93
CA PRO A 351 15.24 23.46 -23.95
C PRO A 351 14.66 23.32 -25.37
N HIS A 352 13.55 22.59 -25.47
CA HIS A 352 12.83 22.33 -26.72
C HIS A 352 11.50 23.07 -26.76
N GLN A 353 10.76 23.02 -25.64
CA GLN A 353 9.45 23.66 -25.55
C GLN A 353 9.12 24.03 -24.10
N ALA A 354 8.69 25.26 -23.87
CA ALA A 354 7.99 25.62 -22.64
C ALA A 354 6.50 25.27 -22.79
N LEU A 355 5.92 24.60 -21.79
CA LEU A 355 4.48 24.36 -21.72
C LEU A 355 3.76 25.64 -21.25
N ARG A 356 2.47 25.55 -20.92
CA ARG A 356 1.67 26.74 -20.59
C ARG A 356 2.24 27.49 -19.36
N PRO A 357 2.46 28.81 -19.45
CA PRO A 357 2.94 29.61 -18.32
C PRO A 357 1.84 29.82 -17.27
N TRP A 358 2.23 30.22 -16.05
CA TRP A 358 1.32 30.55 -14.94
C TRP A 358 0.50 29.37 -14.39
N HIS A 359 0.94 28.15 -14.67
CA HIS A 359 0.37 26.91 -14.13
C HIS A 359 1.22 26.37 -12.98
N ARG A 360 0.58 25.59 -12.10
CA ARG A 360 1.24 24.87 -11.00
C ARG A 360 1.18 23.39 -11.33
N ASP A 361 2.07 22.96 -12.22
CA ASP A 361 2.06 21.58 -12.70
C ASP A 361 2.73 20.67 -11.68
N THR A 362 2.05 19.58 -11.34
CA THR A 362 2.50 18.61 -10.35
C THR A 362 3.07 17.36 -11.00
N HIS A 363 2.66 17.02 -12.23
CA HIS A 363 3.15 15.83 -12.91
C HIS A 363 3.14 15.96 -14.43
N LEU A 364 4.06 15.23 -15.06
CA LEU A 364 4.16 15.05 -16.51
C LEU A 364 4.28 13.56 -16.80
N GLU A 365 3.44 13.05 -17.70
CA GLU A 365 3.48 11.65 -18.11
C GLU A 365 3.49 11.57 -19.64
N PHE A 366 4.61 11.10 -20.20
CA PHE A 366 4.69 10.78 -21.62
C PHE A 366 4.01 9.45 -21.91
N LEU A 367 3.25 9.40 -22.99
CA LEU A 367 2.55 8.20 -23.43
C LEU A 367 2.31 8.26 -24.95
N GLU A 368 1.66 7.24 -25.47
CA GLU A 368 1.28 7.16 -26.89
C GLU A 368 -0.20 6.84 -26.97
N LEU A 369 -0.93 7.61 -27.75
CA LEU A 369 -2.37 7.46 -27.91
C LEU A 369 -2.68 7.27 -29.39
N GLY A 370 -3.16 6.08 -29.78
CA GLY A 370 -3.44 5.76 -31.18
C GLY A 370 -2.21 5.89 -32.09
N GLY A 371 -1.06 5.37 -31.66
CA GLY A 371 0.19 5.41 -32.44
C GLY A 371 0.91 6.77 -32.44
N ARG A 372 0.33 7.81 -31.81
CA ARG A 372 0.90 9.16 -31.79
C ARG A 372 1.39 9.54 -30.39
N PRO A 373 2.59 10.14 -30.26
CA PRO A 373 3.07 10.63 -28.98
C PRO A 373 2.10 11.65 -28.36
N ALA A 374 1.92 11.52 -27.05
CA ALA A 374 1.08 12.37 -26.24
C ALA A 374 1.76 12.66 -24.90
N LEU A 375 1.32 13.72 -24.24
CA LEU A 375 1.79 14.12 -22.93
C LEU A 375 0.58 14.50 -22.07
N VAL A 376 0.46 13.90 -20.90
CA VAL A 376 -0.53 14.29 -19.89
C VAL A 376 0.17 15.16 -18.84
N VAL A 377 -0.43 16.32 -18.56
CA VAL A 377 0.06 17.25 -17.55
C VAL A 377 -1.00 17.39 -16.46
N CYS A 378 -0.62 17.12 -15.22
CA CYS A 378 -1.47 17.30 -14.05
C CYS A 378 -1.14 18.60 -13.34
N SER A 379 -2.15 19.25 -12.77
CA SER A 379 -2.00 20.47 -11.99
C SER A 379 -2.93 20.43 -10.79
N GLY A 380 -2.46 20.94 -9.64
CA GLY A 380 -3.21 20.91 -8.39
C GLY A 380 -4.43 21.83 -8.31
N THR A 381 -4.80 22.54 -9.38
CA THR A 381 -5.95 23.45 -9.41
C THR A 381 -6.78 23.36 -10.69
N ARG A 382 -6.46 22.42 -11.58
CA ARG A 382 -7.10 22.28 -12.89
C ARG A 382 -7.23 20.82 -13.28
N ARG A 383 -8.14 20.54 -14.21
CA ARG A 383 -8.26 19.21 -14.82
C ARG A 383 -6.97 18.85 -15.59
N PRO A 384 -6.56 17.57 -15.61
CA PRO A 384 -5.42 17.12 -16.40
C PRO A 384 -5.57 17.49 -17.86
N LEU A 385 -4.49 17.96 -18.48
CA LEU A 385 -4.48 18.37 -19.89
C LEU A 385 -3.69 17.36 -20.73
N VAL A 386 -4.33 16.87 -21.78
CA VAL A 386 -3.72 16.02 -22.81
C VAL A 386 -3.16 16.91 -23.91
N TYR A 387 -1.89 16.72 -24.22
CA TYR A 387 -1.20 17.31 -25.36
C TYR A 387 -0.95 16.25 -26.44
N ARG A 388 -0.99 16.68 -27.70
CA ARG A 388 -0.67 15.85 -28.88
C ARG A 388 0.59 16.36 -29.55
N TRP A 389 1.44 15.45 -29.97
CA TRP A 389 2.63 15.79 -30.76
C TRP A 389 2.24 16.18 -32.19
N SER A 390 2.65 17.38 -32.62
CA SER A 390 2.41 17.91 -33.97
C SER A 390 3.48 17.53 -34.99
N GLY A 391 4.54 16.82 -34.58
CA GLY A 391 5.74 16.60 -35.39
C GLY A 391 6.93 17.43 -34.89
N ALA A 392 6.67 18.61 -34.33
CA ALA A 392 7.71 19.51 -33.80
C ALA A 392 7.52 19.88 -32.33
N ALA A 393 6.28 19.95 -31.84
CA ALA A 393 5.97 20.37 -30.47
C ALA A 393 4.70 19.66 -29.96
N PHE A 394 4.47 19.74 -28.65
CA PHE A 394 3.24 19.30 -28.01
C PHE A 394 2.21 20.44 -28.03
N ALA A 395 1.11 20.25 -28.75
CA ALA A 395 -0.02 21.18 -28.74
C ALA A 395 -1.11 20.69 -27.77
N PRO A 396 -1.76 21.58 -27.00
CA PRO A 396 -2.91 21.20 -26.18
C PRO A 396 -4.01 20.59 -27.04
N HIS A 397 -4.65 19.52 -26.56
CA HIS A 397 -5.68 18.81 -27.32
C HIS A 397 -7.02 18.80 -26.58
N THR A 398 -7.06 18.24 -25.37
CA THR A 398 -8.29 18.12 -24.57
C THR A 398 -7.94 17.93 -23.11
N ASP A 399 -8.83 18.37 -22.21
CA ASP A 399 -8.74 18.04 -20.79
C ASP A 399 -9.42 16.70 -20.48
N ILE A 400 -9.03 16.06 -19.38
CA ILE A 400 -9.71 14.86 -18.88
C ILE A 400 -10.89 15.32 -18.00
N PRO A 401 -12.15 15.08 -18.41
CA PRO A 401 -13.32 15.59 -17.70
C PRO A 401 -13.59 14.83 -16.40
N HIS A 402 -14.39 15.43 -15.51
CA HIS A 402 -14.90 14.82 -14.26
C HIS A 402 -13.85 14.38 -13.23
N VAL A 403 -12.61 14.89 -13.34
CA VAL A 403 -11.51 14.62 -12.39
C VAL A 403 -10.75 15.91 -12.02
N PRO A 404 -11.29 16.77 -11.15
CA PRO A 404 -10.55 17.91 -10.64
C PRO A 404 -9.43 17.46 -9.68
N ASP A 405 -8.43 18.32 -9.52
CA ASP A 405 -7.37 18.22 -8.50
C ASP A 405 -6.57 16.90 -8.54
N VAL A 406 -6.31 16.40 -9.74
CA VAL A 406 -5.44 15.24 -9.95
C VAL A 406 -4.00 15.63 -9.68
N TYR A 407 -3.38 14.95 -8.73
CA TYR A 407 -1.99 15.18 -8.33
C TYR A 407 -1.01 14.61 -9.35
N ALA A 408 -1.23 13.38 -9.80
CA ALA A 408 -0.36 12.69 -10.75
C ALA A 408 -1.15 11.73 -11.64
N ALA A 409 -0.58 11.41 -12.81
CA ALA A 409 -1.12 10.42 -13.73
C ALA A 409 -0.01 9.44 -14.10
N LYS A 410 -0.29 8.14 -14.04
CA LYS A 410 0.63 7.09 -14.52
C LYS A 410 -0.08 6.17 -15.48
N HIS A 411 0.55 5.87 -16.61
CA HIS A 411 -0.09 5.05 -17.64
C HIS A 411 0.36 3.58 -17.60
N PHE A 412 -0.49 2.70 -18.11
CA PHE A 412 -0.13 1.33 -18.45
C PHE A 412 -0.82 0.88 -19.73
N ARG A 413 -0.24 -0.12 -20.41
CA ARG A 413 -0.81 -0.73 -21.62
C ARG A 413 -1.31 -2.13 -21.33
N LEU A 414 -2.54 -2.42 -21.73
CA LEU A 414 -3.17 -3.74 -21.59
C LEU A 414 -3.97 -4.06 -22.86
N ARG A 415 -3.64 -5.19 -23.50
CA ARG A 415 -4.32 -5.69 -24.72
C ARG A 415 -4.49 -4.62 -25.81
N GLY A 416 -3.43 -3.84 -26.08
CA GLY A 416 -3.44 -2.75 -27.07
C GLY A 416 -4.14 -1.46 -26.63
N HIS A 417 -4.81 -1.44 -25.48
CA HIS A 417 -5.42 -0.24 -24.91
C HIS A 417 -4.49 0.46 -23.92
N VAL A 418 -4.68 1.77 -23.80
CA VAL A 418 -3.94 2.63 -22.87
C VAL A 418 -4.85 3.02 -21.73
N PHE A 419 -4.34 2.89 -20.51
CA PHE A 419 -5.04 3.24 -19.29
C PHE A 419 -4.24 4.27 -18.50
N LEU A 420 -4.93 5.05 -17.67
CA LEU A 420 -4.34 5.99 -16.72
C LEU A 420 -4.83 5.68 -15.30
N CYS A 421 -3.88 5.62 -14.37
CA CYS A 421 -4.11 5.73 -12.94
C CYS A 421 -3.98 7.22 -12.56
N LEU A 422 -5.09 7.83 -12.14
CA LEU A 422 -5.15 9.22 -11.71
C LEU A 422 -5.16 9.30 -10.19
N THR A 423 -4.09 9.83 -9.63
CA THR A 423 -3.92 10.00 -8.18
C THR A 423 -4.61 11.26 -7.71
N ARG A 424 -5.39 11.16 -6.63
CA ARG A 424 -5.96 12.30 -5.90
C ARG A 424 -5.65 12.17 -4.42
N PHE A 425 -5.42 13.29 -3.73
CA PHE A 425 -5.08 13.26 -2.31
C PHE A 425 -6.25 12.77 -1.45
N LEU A 426 -7.45 13.31 -1.69
CA LEU A 426 -8.70 12.91 -1.04
C LEU A 426 -9.79 12.67 -2.09
N GLY A 427 -10.82 11.92 -1.71
CA GLY A 427 -11.90 11.49 -2.59
C GLY A 427 -11.51 10.20 -3.32
N ASP A 428 -11.87 10.09 -4.59
CA ASP A 428 -11.62 8.87 -5.37
C ASP A 428 -10.49 9.04 -6.38
N ALA A 429 -9.47 8.18 -6.29
CA ALA A 429 -8.52 7.96 -7.37
C ALA A 429 -9.19 7.13 -8.48
N LYS A 430 -8.79 7.35 -9.74
CA LYS A 430 -9.51 6.80 -10.89
C LYS A 430 -8.62 5.99 -11.81
N VAL A 431 -9.16 4.90 -12.35
CA VAL A 431 -8.61 4.19 -13.50
C VAL A 431 -9.42 4.60 -14.73
N MET A 432 -8.74 5.14 -15.72
CA MET A 432 -9.35 5.61 -16.97
C MET A 432 -8.81 4.81 -18.15
N ARG A 433 -9.63 4.55 -19.17
CA ARG A 433 -9.25 3.90 -20.44
C ARG A 433 -9.39 4.88 -21.59
N TRP A 434 -8.43 4.84 -22.51
CA TRP A 434 -8.50 5.60 -23.77
C TRP A 434 -9.45 4.94 -24.76
N GLU A 435 -10.47 5.68 -25.22
CA GLU A 435 -11.48 5.21 -26.19
C GLU A 435 -11.34 5.88 -27.57
N GLY A 436 -10.14 6.33 -27.94
CA GLY A 436 -9.86 6.89 -29.27
C GLY A 436 -9.90 8.41 -29.35
N SER A 437 -10.86 9.06 -28.68
CA SER A 437 -10.96 10.53 -28.60
C SER A 437 -10.77 11.09 -27.19
N MET A 438 -11.16 10.33 -26.16
CA MET A 438 -11.11 10.76 -24.77
C MET A 438 -10.82 9.58 -23.82
N PHE A 439 -10.49 9.92 -22.58
CA PHE A 439 -10.42 8.97 -21.48
C PHE A 439 -11.79 8.79 -20.84
N ARG A 440 -12.19 7.55 -20.63
CA ARG A 440 -13.40 7.17 -19.89
C ARG A 440 -13.08 6.38 -18.64
N GLU A 441 -13.89 6.53 -17.61
CA GLU A 441 -13.68 5.86 -16.34
C GLU A 441 -13.95 4.36 -16.45
N VAL A 442 -13.08 3.56 -15.85
CA VAL A 442 -13.21 2.10 -15.72
C VAL A 442 -13.59 1.72 -14.29
N GLN A 443 -12.95 2.38 -13.32
CA GLN A 443 -13.12 2.11 -11.90
C GLN A 443 -12.65 3.31 -11.09
N GLN A 444 -13.25 3.50 -9.92
CA GLN A 444 -12.78 4.42 -8.91
C GLN A 444 -12.42 3.67 -7.62
N VAL A 445 -11.41 4.16 -6.92
CA VAL A 445 -10.92 3.59 -5.66
C VAL A 445 -10.72 4.69 -4.61
N PRO A 446 -11.15 4.50 -3.35
CA PRO A 446 -11.03 5.54 -2.33
C PRO A 446 -9.57 5.87 -2.03
N ALA A 447 -9.22 7.15 -2.18
CA ALA A 447 -7.91 7.70 -1.83
C ALA A 447 -7.97 8.36 -0.45
N ARG A 448 -7.07 7.94 0.44
CA ARG A 448 -7.01 8.41 1.83
C ARG A 448 -5.65 9.05 2.10
N GLY A 449 -5.50 10.29 1.64
CA GLY A 449 -4.22 11.00 1.65
C GLY A 449 -3.25 10.41 0.61
N SER A 450 -3.74 10.11 -0.60
CA SER A 450 -2.93 9.40 -1.60
C SER A 450 -2.03 10.35 -2.41
N MET A 451 -0.75 9.99 -2.49
CA MET A 451 0.25 10.72 -3.27
C MET A 451 0.82 9.89 -4.42
N VAL A 452 0.46 8.61 -4.51
CA VAL A 452 0.96 7.69 -5.54
C VAL A 452 -0.10 6.65 -5.90
N PHE A 453 -0.29 6.46 -7.21
CA PHE A 453 -1.11 5.39 -7.77
C PHE A 453 -0.36 4.75 -8.94
N GLN A 454 0.51 3.78 -8.60
CA GLN A 454 1.58 3.33 -9.48
C GLN A 454 1.25 1.96 -10.11
N PRO A 455 1.03 1.88 -11.43
CA PRO A 455 1.05 0.62 -12.15
C PRO A 455 2.48 0.11 -12.29
N LEU A 456 2.71 -1.19 -12.08
CA LEU A 456 4.02 -1.81 -12.21
C LEU A 456 3.93 -3.29 -12.58
N SER A 457 5.03 -3.83 -13.09
CA SER A 457 5.21 -5.27 -13.32
C SER A 457 6.30 -5.80 -12.41
N LEU A 458 6.05 -6.90 -11.72
CA LEU A 458 6.96 -7.52 -10.76
C LEU A 458 6.74 -9.03 -10.75
N ALA A 459 7.81 -9.81 -10.86
CA ALA A 459 7.76 -11.28 -10.86
C ALA A 459 6.76 -11.87 -11.90
N GLY A 460 6.65 -11.26 -13.07
CA GLY A 460 5.68 -11.67 -14.12
C GLY A 460 4.23 -11.25 -13.87
N HIS A 461 3.92 -10.70 -12.70
CA HIS A 461 2.59 -10.18 -12.36
C HIS A 461 2.48 -8.68 -12.66
N ARG A 462 1.25 -8.24 -12.95
CA ARG A 462 0.91 -6.82 -13.12
C ARG A 462 0.13 -6.34 -11.91
N TYR A 463 0.67 -5.32 -11.26
CA TYR A 463 0.08 -4.71 -10.08
C TYR A 463 -0.23 -3.24 -10.31
N VAL A 464 -1.17 -2.71 -9.52
CA VAL A 464 -1.34 -1.29 -9.32
C VAL A 464 -1.35 -1.04 -7.83
N ILE A 465 -0.51 -0.13 -7.34
CA ILE A 465 -0.37 0.15 -5.90
C ILE A 465 -0.83 1.57 -5.62
N LEU A 466 -1.84 1.70 -4.75
CA LEU A 466 -2.34 2.97 -4.23
C LEU A 466 -1.74 3.22 -2.86
N GLY A 467 -0.84 4.20 -2.76
CA GLY A 467 -0.26 4.62 -1.50
C GLY A 467 -1.21 5.53 -0.73
N ASN A 468 -1.34 5.34 0.58
CA ASN A 468 -2.21 6.16 1.44
C ASN A 468 -1.45 6.63 2.68
N ASP A 469 -1.67 7.88 3.08
CA ASP A 469 -1.09 8.45 4.31
C ASP A 469 -2.00 8.19 5.54
N TYR A 470 -3.32 8.06 5.34
CA TYR A 470 -4.32 7.93 6.42
C TYR A 470 -4.97 6.54 6.52
N ALA A 471 -4.46 5.57 5.76
CA ALA A 471 -4.92 4.19 5.76
C ALA A 471 -3.80 3.27 5.23
N PRO A 472 -3.92 1.95 5.35
CA PRO A 472 -3.02 1.03 4.67
C PRO A 472 -2.94 1.32 3.16
N SER A 473 -1.75 1.17 2.60
CA SER A 473 -1.56 1.23 1.15
C SER A 473 -2.10 -0.03 0.51
N ARG A 474 -2.81 0.08 -0.61
CA ARG A 474 -3.53 -1.05 -1.22
C ARG A 474 -2.82 -1.51 -2.48
N VAL A 475 -2.53 -2.81 -2.54
CA VAL A 475 -1.96 -3.49 -3.71
C VAL A 475 -3.11 -4.17 -4.44
N TYR A 476 -3.22 -3.88 -5.72
CA TYR A 476 -4.21 -4.48 -6.60
C TYR A 476 -3.51 -5.34 -7.66
N ARG A 477 -4.09 -6.50 -7.96
CA ARG A 477 -3.78 -7.25 -9.17
C ARG A 477 -4.54 -6.64 -10.33
N LEU A 478 -3.88 -6.48 -11.47
CA LEU A 478 -4.52 -5.94 -12.67
C LEU A 478 -5.23 -7.07 -13.43
N GLY A 479 -6.56 -7.02 -13.43
CA GLY A 479 -7.41 -7.97 -14.15
C GLY A 479 -7.36 -7.78 -15.68
N PRO A 480 -7.89 -8.75 -16.46
CA PRO A 480 -7.80 -8.76 -17.92
C PRO A 480 -8.54 -7.59 -18.61
N GLY A 481 -9.52 -7.00 -17.95
CA GLY A 481 -10.29 -5.83 -18.42
C GLY A 481 -9.72 -4.48 -17.99
N GLY A 482 -8.62 -4.46 -17.22
CA GLY A 482 -8.09 -3.23 -16.62
C GLY A 482 -8.71 -2.86 -15.28
N HIS A 483 -9.62 -3.70 -14.75
CA HIS A 483 -10.15 -3.58 -13.39
C HIS A 483 -9.09 -3.99 -12.36
N LEU A 484 -9.16 -3.37 -11.19
CA LEU A 484 -8.27 -3.61 -10.07
C LEU A 484 -8.93 -4.58 -9.08
N GLU A 485 -8.27 -5.70 -8.86
CA GLU A 485 -8.66 -6.73 -7.89
C GLU A 485 -7.80 -6.56 -6.62
N PRO A 486 -8.39 -6.32 -5.44
CA PRO A 486 -7.62 -6.20 -4.20
C PRO A 486 -6.79 -7.46 -3.95
N ALA A 487 -5.49 -7.29 -3.67
CA ALA A 487 -4.57 -8.40 -3.46
C ALA A 487 -3.92 -8.39 -2.06
N GLN A 488 -3.43 -7.24 -1.60
CA GLN A 488 -2.72 -7.12 -0.33
C GLN A 488 -2.80 -5.69 0.20
N GLU A 489 -2.66 -5.51 1.52
CA GLU A 489 -2.42 -4.22 2.15
C GLU A 489 -0.98 -4.10 2.67
N LEU A 490 -0.37 -2.93 2.48
CA LEU A 490 0.99 -2.62 2.90
C LEU A 490 0.98 -1.51 3.95
N LEU A 491 1.70 -1.74 5.04
CA LEU A 491 2.01 -0.75 6.06
C LEU A 491 3.27 0.02 5.65
N ALA A 492 3.14 0.86 4.63
CA ALA A 492 4.18 1.79 4.20
C ALA A 492 3.84 3.20 4.74
N PRO A 493 4.66 3.80 5.62
CA PRO A 493 4.35 5.12 6.18
C PRO A 493 4.52 6.20 5.12
N ALA A 494 3.48 7.00 4.89
CA ALA A 494 3.48 8.16 3.99
C ALA A 494 4.17 7.90 2.62
N PRO A 495 3.66 6.96 1.82
CA PRO A 495 4.32 6.51 0.59
C PRO A 495 4.30 7.59 -0.48
N ARG A 496 5.37 7.69 -1.28
CA ARG A 496 5.48 8.70 -2.35
C ARG A 496 5.79 8.12 -3.73
N ALA A 497 6.39 6.94 -3.79
CA ALA A 497 6.72 6.21 -5.01
C ALA A 497 6.88 4.71 -4.71
N PHE A 498 6.60 3.88 -5.71
CA PHE A 498 6.81 2.44 -5.68
C PHE A 498 7.66 2.03 -6.89
N ALA A 499 8.83 1.45 -6.64
CA ALA A 499 9.78 1.08 -7.69
C ALA A 499 10.07 -0.43 -7.66
N PRO A 500 9.72 -1.17 -8.73
CA PRO A 500 10.06 -2.60 -8.83
C PRO A 500 11.53 -2.80 -9.18
N ILE A 501 12.15 -3.83 -8.62
CA ILE A 501 13.51 -4.28 -8.94
C ILE A 501 13.48 -5.80 -9.14
N SER A 502 14.11 -6.29 -10.20
CA SER A 502 14.29 -7.73 -10.44
C SER A 502 15.77 -8.07 -10.56
N LEU A 503 16.23 -9.03 -9.77
CA LEU A 503 17.63 -9.45 -9.59
C LEU A 503 17.72 -10.96 -9.74
N GLY A 504 17.98 -11.47 -10.94
CA GLY A 504 17.93 -12.91 -11.20
C GLY A 504 16.57 -13.48 -10.81
N HIS A 505 16.54 -14.38 -9.82
CA HIS A 505 15.31 -14.95 -9.25
C HIS A 505 14.67 -14.13 -8.12
N GLY A 506 15.34 -13.08 -7.63
CA GLY A 506 14.82 -12.21 -6.57
C GLY A 506 14.03 -11.04 -7.14
N HIS A 507 12.82 -10.81 -6.64
CA HIS A 507 11.98 -9.69 -7.03
C HIS A 507 11.66 -8.83 -5.80
N PHE A 508 11.86 -7.52 -5.92
CA PHE A 508 11.73 -6.58 -4.81
C PHE A 508 10.92 -5.36 -5.21
N LEU A 509 10.30 -4.73 -4.22
CA LEU A 509 9.56 -3.48 -4.35
C LEU A 509 10.11 -2.47 -3.34
N VAL A 510 10.61 -1.35 -3.81
CA VAL A 510 10.99 -0.22 -2.96
C VAL A 510 9.79 0.71 -2.82
N ALA A 511 9.41 1.01 -1.58
CA ALA A 511 8.39 1.99 -1.22
C ALA A 511 9.06 3.19 -0.54
N SER A 512 9.11 4.34 -1.24
CA SER A 512 9.64 5.57 -0.64
C SER A 512 8.71 6.08 0.45
N SER A 513 9.29 6.67 1.50
CA SER A 513 8.54 7.20 2.64
C SER A 513 8.93 8.65 2.93
N PHE A 514 7.95 9.55 2.98
CA PHE A 514 8.23 10.97 3.26
C PHE A 514 8.53 11.27 4.74
N LYS A 515 7.88 10.56 5.67
CA LYS A 515 7.98 10.80 7.12
C LYS A 515 8.66 9.68 7.89
N GLY A 516 8.97 8.54 7.27
CA GLY A 516 9.51 7.36 7.92
C GLY A 516 10.64 6.71 7.14
N ALA A 517 10.97 5.49 7.54
CA ALA A 517 11.97 4.67 6.88
C ALA A 517 11.46 4.17 5.52
N THR A 518 12.25 4.36 4.47
CA THR A 518 11.99 3.78 3.14
C THR A 518 12.01 2.26 3.25
N GLN A 519 10.95 1.59 2.79
CA GLN A 519 10.79 0.14 2.94
C GLN A 519 11.12 -0.60 1.65
N ILE A 520 11.70 -1.78 1.77
CA ILE A 520 11.89 -2.73 0.69
C ILE A 520 11.10 -3.99 1.03
N TYR A 521 10.25 -4.42 0.11
CA TYR A 521 9.53 -5.67 0.18
C TYR A 521 10.12 -6.67 -0.80
N ARG A 522 10.14 -7.95 -0.43
CA ARG A 522 10.44 -9.07 -1.33
C ARG A 522 9.13 -9.67 -1.80
N HIS A 523 9.01 -9.88 -3.09
CA HIS A 523 7.92 -10.65 -3.68
C HIS A 523 8.23 -12.14 -3.49
N VAL A 524 7.27 -12.85 -2.90
CA VAL A 524 7.36 -14.29 -2.62
C VAL A 524 6.09 -14.97 -3.08
N THR A 525 6.23 -16.21 -3.55
CA THR A 525 5.11 -17.10 -3.82
C THR A 525 4.97 -18.07 -2.65
N VAL A 526 3.78 -18.11 -2.07
CA VAL A 526 3.42 -18.93 -0.92
C VAL A 526 2.41 -19.98 -1.39
N ASP A 527 2.67 -21.25 -1.10
CA ASP A 527 1.68 -22.31 -1.29
C ASP A 527 0.81 -22.41 -0.04
N LEU A 528 -0.45 -22.00 -0.15
CA LEU A 528 -1.46 -22.09 0.91
C LEU A 528 -2.02 -23.51 1.09
N GLY A 529 -1.71 -24.42 0.18
CA GLY A 529 -2.16 -25.82 0.24
C GLY A 529 -1.13 -26.78 0.84
N ALA A 530 0.06 -26.29 1.18
CA ALA A 530 1.19 -27.08 1.70
C ALA A 530 1.05 -27.46 3.17
#